data_AF-A0A321L3F9-F1
#
_entry.id   AF-A0A321L3F9-F1
#
_cell.length_a   1.000
_cell.length_b   1.000
_cell.length_c   1.000
_cell.angle_alpha   90.00
_cell.angle_beta   90.00
_cell.angle_gamma   90.00
#
_symmetry.space_group_name_H-M   'P 1'
#
loop_
_entity.id
_entity.type
_entity.pdbx_description
1 polymer ?
#
loop_
_entity_poly.entity_id
_entity_poly.type
_entity_poly.pdbx_seq_one_letter_code
_entity_poly.pdbx_strand_id
1 'polypeptide(L)'
;MASRSASFADLLLAFRQAKKAIATERGGVGLFNLAHFEMYIATRIRQLRRLLRNDRWFDAIDLGSLVVMPKSVNPISTQKPNIVRVGEHCAERVKLGVRLQLEPSPEFTIAEVLYLWEFGGALEALLDRESCVGYRLRRVRKDGVLSREAGEVYDDWTKAFQGYRDDPIRVGAMALQEGKRIVITSTDVASFFDSLNPSFLLEKSFIAQLREAASQLGRSFSLSRYRTATKSLLNKYQEFRYLRRSVAGAGVDVEIGVPIGALTSRVFANVALSSLDTYIIKRPGVILYRRYVDDIVIVSASEPNLPAPRSRDEVLKELFPGFAEQGKMNS
;
A
#
# COMPACT_ATOMS: atom_id res chain seq x y z
N MET A 1 15.29 -0.02 29.54
CA MET A 1 16.01 0.40 28.32
C MET A 1 15.54 1.79 27.95
N ALA A 2 16.42 2.79 27.98
CA ALA A 2 16.05 4.18 27.72
C ALA A 2 15.48 4.34 26.30
N SER A 3 14.30 4.97 26.18
CA SER A 3 13.74 5.41 24.91
C SER A 3 14.78 6.31 24.23
N ARG A 4 15.40 5.83 23.15
CA ARG A 4 16.32 6.64 22.37
C ARG A 4 15.48 7.53 21.48
N SER A 5 15.07 8.68 22.00
CA SER A 5 14.39 9.71 21.21
C SER A 5 15.22 10.04 19.97
N ALA A 6 14.58 10.18 18.80
CA ALA A 6 15.26 10.53 17.56
C ALA A 6 16.11 11.80 17.72
N SER A 7 17.37 11.74 17.29
CA SER A 7 18.27 12.89 17.33
C SER A 7 17.87 13.95 16.30
N PHE A 8 18.45 15.15 16.40
CA PHE A 8 18.25 16.19 15.40
C PHE A 8 18.70 15.73 13.99
N ALA A 9 19.81 15.00 13.92
CA ALA A 9 20.32 14.43 12.67
C ALA A 9 19.38 13.34 12.11
N ASP A 10 18.83 12.48 12.97
CA ASP A 10 17.84 11.47 12.56
C ASP A 10 16.62 12.13 11.93
N LEU A 11 16.11 13.21 12.55
CA LEU A 11 14.94 13.92 12.05
C LEU A 11 15.21 14.65 10.73
N LEU A 12 16.40 15.25 10.55
CA LEU A 12 16.78 15.84 9.27
C LEU A 12 16.87 14.81 8.15
N LEU A 13 17.44 13.64 8.45
CA LEU A 13 17.55 12.57 7.47
C LEU A 13 16.19 11.97 7.13
N ALA A 14 15.32 11.79 8.13
CA ALA A 14 13.95 11.37 7.93
C ALA A 14 13.16 12.40 7.09
N PHE A 15 13.36 13.70 7.32
CA PHE A 15 12.80 14.76 6.47
C PHE A 15 13.26 14.67 5.02
N ARG A 16 14.56 14.44 4.78
CA ARG A 16 15.08 14.27 3.41
C ARG A 16 14.40 13.11 2.69
N GLN A 17 14.21 11.98 3.37
CA GLN A 17 13.51 10.81 2.83
C GLN A 17 12.01 11.08 2.63
N ALA A 18 11.34 11.74 3.58
CA ALA A 18 9.95 12.14 3.48
C ALA A 18 9.71 13.06 2.27
N LYS A 19 10.54 14.10 2.11
CA LYS A 19 10.50 15.02 0.98
C LYS A 19 10.65 14.28 -0.35
N LYS A 20 11.61 13.35 -0.43
CA LYS A 20 11.83 12.56 -1.66
C LYS A 20 10.63 11.66 -1.96
N ALA A 21 10.08 10.98 -0.95
CA ALA A 21 8.94 10.08 -1.12
C ALA A 21 7.69 10.82 -1.63
N ILE A 22 7.39 12.00 -1.08
CA ILE A 22 6.28 12.85 -1.56
C ILE A 22 6.58 13.41 -2.95
N ALA A 23 7.81 13.86 -3.23
CA ALA A 23 8.18 14.41 -4.54
C ALA A 23 8.09 13.41 -5.70
N THR A 24 8.17 12.12 -5.41
CA THR A 24 7.99 11.06 -6.41
C THR A 24 6.55 10.61 -6.59
N GLU A 25 5.62 11.08 -5.75
CA GLU A 25 4.20 10.76 -5.92
C GLU A 25 3.59 11.51 -7.10
N ARG A 26 2.71 10.81 -7.82
CA ARG A 26 1.92 11.44 -8.86
C ARG A 26 0.94 12.43 -8.23
N GLY A 27 0.89 13.64 -8.77
CA GLY A 27 -0.04 14.69 -8.35
C GLY A 27 0.56 15.77 -7.45
N GLY A 28 1.79 15.61 -6.93
CA GLY A 28 2.51 16.69 -6.24
C GLY A 28 1.83 17.23 -4.97
N VAL A 29 0.95 16.44 -4.35
CA VAL A 29 0.23 16.81 -3.13
C VAL A 29 1.23 16.96 -1.97
N GLY A 30 1.17 18.06 -1.21
CA GLY A 30 2.07 18.32 -0.08
C GLY A 30 3.41 19.02 -0.41
N LEU A 31 3.72 19.27 -1.69
CA LEU A 31 5.02 19.86 -2.07
C LEU A 31 5.23 21.28 -1.55
N PHE A 32 4.18 22.10 -1.55
CA PHE A 32 4.25 23.46 -1.00
C PHE A 32 4.50 23.46 0.51
N ASN A 33 3.83 22.55 1.24
CA ASN A 33 4.03 22.40 2.69
C ASN A 33 5.46 21.96 3.02
N LEU A 34 6.04 21.06 2.22
CA LEU A 34 7.43 20.66 2.37
C LEU A 34 8.42 21.80 2.11
N ALA A 35 8.20 22.59 1.05
CA ALA A 35 9.03 23.75 0.75
C ALA A 35 8.98 24.79 1.88
N HIS A 36 7.77 25.08 2.39
CA HIS A 36 7.59 26.00 3.52
C HIS A 36 8.22 25.46 4.82
N PHE A 37 8.12 24.15 5.08
CA PHE A 37 8.80 23.53 6.22
C PHE A 37 10.32 23.66 6.11
N GLU A 38 10.87 23.48 4.90
CA GLU A 38 12.30 23.58 4.61
C GLU A 38 12.87 24.99 4.87
N MET A 39 12.10 26.04 4.57
CA MET A 39 12.49 27.43 4.87
C MET A 39 12.82 27.66 6.35
N TYR A 40 12.19 26.90 7.26
CA TYR A 40 12.36 27.03 8.70
C TYR A 40 12.86 25.72 9.35
N ILE A 41 13.59 24.90 8.59
CA ILE A 41 13.92 23.51 8.93
C ILE A 41 14.51 23.34 10.33
N ALA A 42 15.47 24.18 10.73
CA ALA A 42 16.13 24.05 12.02
C ALA A 42 15.15 24.25 13.19
N THR A 43 14.25 25.22 13.08
CA THR A 43 13.24 25.53 14.11
C THR A 43 12.15 24.45 14.12
N ARG A 44 11.65 24.06 12.95
CA ARG A 44 10.61 23.04 12.80
C ARG A 44 11.06 21.67 13.30
N ILE A 45 12.29 21.25 12.99
CA ILE A 45 12.84 19.98 13.50
C ILE A 45 13.00 20.00 15.03
N ARG A 46 13.40 21.15 15.62
CA ARG A 46 13.44 21.28 17.09
C ARG A 46 12.04 21.19 17.70
N GLN A 47 11.04 21.77 17.07
CA GLN A 47 9.63 21.67 17.51
C GLN A 47 9.14 20.21 17.40
N LEU A 48 9.34 19.56 16.26
CA LEU A 48 8.97 18.17 16.04
C LEU A 48 9.63 17.23 17.06
N ARG A 49 10.93 17.43 17.35
CA ARG A 49 11.63 16.66 18.38
C ARG A 49 10.95 16.80 19.74
N ARG A 50 10.39 17.97 20.08
CA ARG A 50 9.65 18.17 21.35
C ARG A 50 8.32 17.43 21.35
N LEU A 51 7.61 17.39 20.22
CA LEU A 51 6.35 16.67 20.04
C LEU A 51 6.53 15.15 20.16
N LEU A 52 7.62 14.62 19.63
CA LEU A 52 7.97 13.19 19.65
C LEU A 52 8.51 12.69 21.01
N ARG A 53 8.68 13.55 22.01
CA ARG A 53 9.17 13.13 23.34
C ARG A 53 8.21 12.14 24.00
N ASN A 54 8.74 11.33 24.91
CA ASN A 54 7.99 10.36 25.72
C ASN A 54 7.19 9.35 24.88
N ASP A 55 7.72 8.96 23.72
CA ASP A 55 7.11 7.99 22.80
C ASP A 55 5.66 8.37 22.41
N ARG A 56 5.37 9.67 22.28
CA ARG A 56 4.05 10.17 21.83
C ARG A 56 3.76 9.89 20.35
N TRP A 57 4.78 9.52 19.58
CA TRP A 57 4.68 9.20 18.15
C TRP A 57 3.83 10.21 17.37
N PHE A 58 2.63 9.83 16.95
CA PHE A 58 1.75 10.64 16.10
C PHE A 58 0.72 11.46 16.89
N ASP A 59 0.53 11.22 18.20
CA ASP A 59 -0.59 11.77 18.97
C ASP A 59 -0.59 13.30 19.02
N ALA A 60 0.61 13.89 19.03
CA ALA A 60 0.81 15.34 19.12
C ALA A 60 1.05 16.01 17.77
N ILE A 61 1.07 15.23 16.68
CA ILE A 61 1.43 15.70 15.35
C ILE A 61 0.15 15.96 14.56
N ASP A 62 0.11 17.09 13.88
CA ASP A 62 -0.98 17.39 12.95
C ASP A 62 -0.97 16.38 11.80
N LEU A 63 -2.14 15.82 11.45
CA LEU A 63 -2.22 14.83 10.37
C LEU A 63 -1.96 15.49 9.00
N GLY A 64 -2.49 16.70 8.81
CA GLY A 64 -2.57 17.39 7.52
C GLY A 64 -4.01 17.51 7.04
N SER A 65 -4.18 17.68 5.73
CA SER A 65 -5.45 18.05 5.09
C SER A 65 -5.98 16.96 4.16
N LEU A 66 -7.27 17.05 3.84
CA LEU A 66 -7.89 16.25 2.80
C LEU A 66 -7.86 16.99 1.46
N VAL A 67 -7.44 16.32 0.40
CA VAL A 67 -7.43 16.86 -0.97
C VAL A 67 -8.35 16.03 -1.85
N VAL A 68 -9.14 16.72 -2.68
CA VAL A 68 -10.01 16.11 -3.69
C VAL A 68 -9.26 16.09 -5.02
N MET A 69 -8.98 14.90 -5.53
CA MET A 69 -8.25 14.68 -6.78
C MET A 69 -9.17 14.10 -7.85
N PRO A 70 -9.06 14.52 -9.12
CA PRO A 70 -9.76 13.87 -10.22
C PRO A 70 -9.21 12.45 -10.41
N LYS A 71 -10.10 11.46 -10.50
CA LYS A 71 -9.75 10.04 -10.73
C LYS A 71 -10.11 9.58 -12.15
N SER A 72 -11.29 9.95 -12.64
CA SER A 72 -11.73 9.56 -13.98
C SER A 72 -12.79 10.52 -14.51
N VAL A 73 -12.88 10.65 -15.83
CA VAL A 73 -13.93 11.42 -16.50
C VAL A 73 -14.69 10.43 -17.37
N ASN A 74 -15.95 10.16 -17.01
CA ASN A 74 -16.78 9.22 -17.75
C ASN A 74 -17.89 9.99 -18.48
N PRO A 75 -18.07 9.79 -19.80
CA PRO A 75 -19.22 10.34 -20.49
C PRO A 75 -20.52 9.76 -19.89
N ILE A 76 -21.57 10.58 -19.78
CA ILE A 76 -22.88 10.13 -19.27
C ILE A 76 -23.64 9.27 -20.29
N SER A 77 -23.10 9.09 -21.52
CA SER A 77 -23.70 8.25 -22.56
C SER A 77 -23.96 6.82 -22.05
N THR A 78 -25.16 6.33 -22.34
CA THR A 78 -25.65 5.00 -21.96
C THR A 78 -25.10 3.86 -22.82
N GLN A 79 -24.45 4.17 -23.95
CA GLN A 79 -23.82 3.17 -24.82
C GLN A 79 -22.32 3.36 -24.86
N LYS A 80 -21.57 2.33 -24.44
CA LYS A 80 -20.15 2.21 -24.78
C LYS A 80 -20.06 2.07 -26.30
N PRO A 81 -19.41 2.99 -27.02
CA PRO A 81 -19.29 2.84 -28.46
C PRO A 81 -18.42 1.61 -28.75
N ASN A 82 -18.82 0.81 -29.75
CA ASN A 82 -18.02 -0.34 -30.20
C ASN A 82 -16.66 0.09 -30.78
N ILE A 83 -16.52 1.36 -31.17
CA ILE A 83 -15.31 1.96 -31.71
C ILE A 83 -15.05 3.27 -30.98
N VAL A 84 -13.88 3.41 -30.37
CA VAL A 84 -13.43 4.66 -29.76
C VAL A 84 -12.70 5.47 -30.84
N ARG A 85 -13.27 6.61 -31.25
CA ARG A 85 -12.59 7.56 -32.15
C ARG A 85 -11.84 8.59 -31.31
N VAL A 86 -10.52 8.62 -31.48
CA VAL A 86 -9.66 9.60 -30.81
C VAL A 86 -9.82 10.95 -31.50
N GLY A 87 -10.21 11.99 -30.76
CA GLY A 87 -10.34 13.36 -31.27
C GLY A 87 -11.76 13.82 -31.64
N GLU A 88 -12.78 12.98 -31.45
CA GLU A 88 -14.18 13.45 -31.55
C GLU A 88 -14.59 14.32 -30.34
N HIS A 89 -15.50 15.27 -30.56
CA HIS A 89 -16.04 16.12 -29.50
C HIS A 89 -16.65 15.26 -28.38
N CYS A 90 -16.10 15.42 -27.18
CA CYS A 90 -16.54 14.71 -25.98
C CYS A 90 -17.94 15.20 -25.57
N ALA A 91 -18.77 14.29 -25.05
CA ALA A 91 -20.15 14.55 -24.65
C ALA A 91 -20.29 15.79 -23.73
N GLU A 92 -21.35 16.57 -23.90
CA GLU A 92 -21.60 17.84 -23.16
C GLU A 92 -21.70 17.66 -21.64
N ARG A 93 -21.98 16.44 -21.15
CA ARG A 93 -22.02 16.13 -19.72
C ARG A 93 -21.16 14.90 -19.41
N VAL A 94 -20.25 15.08 -18.47
CA VAL A 94 -19.35 14.05 -17.96
C VAL A 94 -19.57 13.86 -16.46
N LYS A 95 -19.53 12.61 -16.01
CA LYS A 95 -19.44 12.25 -14.60
C LYS A 95 -17.97 12.19 -14.20
N LEU A 96 -17.55 13.12 -13.34
CA LEU A 96 -16.23 13.12 -12.75
C LEU A 96 -16.20 12.15 -11.57
N GLY A 97 -15.38 11.10 -11.68
CA GLY A 97 -14.95 10.31 -10.53
C GLY A 97 -13.88 11.08 -9.76
N VAL A 98 -14.06 11.22 -8.46
CA VAL A 98 -13.08 11.86 -7.57
C VAL A 98 -12.45 10.85 -6.62
N ARG A 99 -11.25 11.16 -6.14
CA ARG A 99 -10.56 10.44 -5.08
C ARG A 99 -10.27 11.43 -3.96
N LEU A 100 -10.52 10.99 -2.73
CA LEU A 100 -10.12 11.73 -1.53
C LEU A 100 -8.76 11.20 -1.07
N GLN A 101 -7.77 12.08 -0.97
CA GLN A 101 -6.39 11.76 -0.64
C GLN A 101 -5.92 12.59 0.55
N LEU A 102 -5.08 12.00 1.40
CA LEU A 102 -4.39 12.73 2.46
C LEU A 102 -3.25 13.56 1.87
N GLU A 103 -3.22 14.84 2.20
CA GLU A 103 -2.05 15.70 2.13
C GLU A 103 -1.42 15.74 3.52
N PRO A 104 -0.43 14.88 3.81
CA PRO A 104 0.11 14.79 5.16
C PRO A 104 0.91 16.05 5.50
N SER A 105 0.88 16.44 6.78
CA SER A 105 1.80 17.46 7.27
C SER A 105 3.26 16.95 7.16
N PRO A 106 4.24 17.83 6.90
CA PRO A 106 5.66 17.44 6.87
C PRO A 106 6.10 16.72 8.14
N GLU A 107 5.63 17.18 9.31
CA GLU A 107 5.86 16.57 10.62
C GLU A 107 5.33 15.13 10.67
N PHE A 108 4.11 14.88 10.15
CA PHE A 108 3.51 13.56 10.10
C PHE A 108 4.33 12.63 9.22
N THR A 109 4.68 13.05 8.01
CA THR A 109 5.49 12.23 7.09
C THR A 109 6.88 11.92 7.66
N ILE A 110 7.51 12.85 8.39
CA ILE A 110 8.77 12.56 9.10
C ILE A 110 8.57 11.45 10.13
N ALA A 111 7.49 11.51 10.92
CA ALA A 111 7.17 10.48 11.91
C ALA A 111 6.86 9.12 11.25
N GLU A 112 6.23 9.11 10.07
CA GLU A 112 6.04 7.89 9.27
C GLU A 112 7.39 7.26 8.86
N VAL A 113 8.36 8.07 8.43
CA VAL A 113 9.69 7.57 8.09
C VAL A 113 10.38 6.97 9.32
N LEU A 114 10.31 7.62 10.48
CA LEU A 114 10.84 7.06 11.72
C LEU A 114 10.17 5.73 12.10
N TYR A 115 8.85 5.63 11.92
CA TYR A 115 8.12 4.39 12.13
C TYR A 115 8.64 3.28 11.21
N LEU A 116 8.85 3.58 9.93
CA LEU A 116 9.38 2.62 8.96
C LEU A 116 10.85 2.25 9.24
N TRP A 117 11.65 3.17 9.79
CA TRP A 117 13.01 2.84 10.25
C TRP A 117 13.02 1.84 11.39
N GLU A 118 12.04 1.94 12.29
CA GLU A 118 11.97 1.09 13.48
C GLU A 118 11.31 -0.26 13.17
N PHE A 119 10.18 -0.26 12.46
CA PHE A 119 9.33 -1.45 12.28
C PHE A 119 9.25 -1.93 10.83
N GLY A 120 9.63 -1.11 9.87
CA GLY A 120 9.49 -1.40 8.44
C GLY A 120 10.21 -2.66 8.01
N GLY A 121 11.39 -2.95 8.57
CA GLY A 121 12.12 -4.18 8.24
C GLY A 121 11.40 -5.47 8.64
N ALA A 122 10.73 -5.48 9.79
CA ALA A 122 9.94 -6.62 10.23
C ALA A 122 8.66 -6.77 9.40
N LEU A 123 8.01 -5.66 9.04
CA LEU A 123 6.86 -5.65 8.14
C LEU A 123 7.24 -6.15 6.73
N GLU A 124 8.37 -5.69 6.21
CA GLU A 124 8.90 -6.09 4.91
C GLU A 124 9.24 -7.59 4.86
N ALA A 125 9.71 -8.16 5.96
CA ALA A 125 10.02 -9.59 6.05
C ALA A 125 8.78 -10.50 6.01
N LEU A 126 7.57 -9.96 6.19
CA LEU A 126 6.32 -10.69 5.98
C LEU A 126 5.95 -10.80 4.49
N LEU A 127 6.59 -10.04 3.62
CA LEU A 127 6.26 -9.97 2.19
C LEU A 127 7.17 -10.89 1.38
N ASP A 128 6.57 -11.75 0.58
CA ASP A 128 7.31 -12.54 -0.39
C ASP A 128 7.97 -11.63 -1.43
N ARG A 129 9.29 -11.77 -1.61
CA ARG A 129 10.10 -10.87 -2.45
C ARG A 129 9.86 -11.06 -3.93
N GLU A 130 9.44 -12.25 -4.35
CA GLU A 130 9.22 -12.53 -5.75
C GLU A 130 7.84 -12.08 -6.19
N SER A 131 6.79 -12.42 -5.44
CA SER A 131 5.43 -12.12 -5.85
C SER A 131 5.00 -10.68 -5.58
N CYS A 132 5.27 -10.13 -4.40
CA CYS A 132 4.87 -8.78 -4.04
C CYS A 132 5.89 -7.76 -4.56
N VAL A 133 5.57 -7.04 -5.63
CA VAL A 133 6.53 -6.14 -6.30
C VAL A 133 6.23 -4.66 -6.08
N GLY A 134 4.97 -4.30 -5.84
CA GLY A 134 4.56 -2.91 -5.59
C GLY A 134 4.94 -2.44 -4.17
N TYR A 135 5.24 -1.15 -4.01
CA TYR A 135 5.42 -0.49 -2.70
C TYR A 135 6.35 -1.20 -1.69
N ARG A 136 7.46 -1.77 -2.18
CA ARG A 136 8.49 -2.42 -1.36
C ARG A 136 9.45 -1.42 -0.74
N LEU A 137 9.92 -1.70 0.47
CA LEU A 137 10.90 -0.86 1.15
C LEU A 137 12.30 -1.03 0.56
N ARG A 138 12.97 0.09 0.30
CA ARG A 138 14.27 0.10 -0.40
C ARG A 138 15.42 -0.30 0.50
N ARG A 139 16.30 -1.17 -0.03
CA ARG A 139 17.58 -1.55 0.60
C ARG A 139 17.41 -1.96 2.07
N VAL A 140 16.38 -2.74 2.36
CA VAL A 140 16.30 -3.45 3.64
C VAL A 140 17.45 -4.46 3.66
N ARG A 141 18.41 -4.20 4.55
CA ARG A 141 19.60 -5.04 4.74
C ARG A 141 19.20 -6.45 5.19
N LYS A 142 20.13 -7.41 5.11
CA LYS A 142 19.88 -8.82 5.52
C LYS A 142 19.47 -8.93 6.99
N ASP A 143 19.95 -8.01 7.83
CA ASP A 143 19.58 -7.86 9.23
C ASP A 143 18.26 -7.09 9.44
N GLY A 144 17.49 -6.82 8.38
CA GLY A 144 16.22 -6.12 8.44
C GLY A 144 16.31 -4.61 8.72
N VAL A 145 17.49 -3.98 8.67
CA VAL A 145 17.55 -2.51 8.78
C VAL A 145 17.20 -1.85 7.47
N LEU A 146 16.22 -0.95 7.49
CA LEU A 146 16.03 -0.01 6.40
C LEU A 146 17.28 0.87 6.28
N SER A 147 17.90 0.90 5.10
CA SER A 147 19.07 1.75 4.90
C SER A 147 18.67 3.23 5.03
N ARG A 148 19.40 3.94 5.91
CA ARG A 148 19.28 5.39 6.07
C ARG A 148 20.13 6.16 5.06
N GLU A 149 21.02 5.47 4.36
CA GLU A 149 21.88 6.03 3.31
C GLU A 149 21.14 6.15 1.98
N ALA A 150 20.09 5.36 1.79
CA ALA A 150 19.18 5.52 0.66
C ALA A 150 18.46 6.86 0.76
N GLY A 151 18.40 7.62 -0.34
CA GLY A 151 17.61 8.84 -0.40
C GLY A 151 16.10 8.57 -0.40
N GLU A 152 15.69 7.38 -0.86
CA GLU A 152 14.32 6.94 -0.98
C GLU A 152 13.95 5.87 0.07
N VAL A 153 12.70 5.92 0.54
CA VAL A 153 12.12 4.92 1.45
C VAL A 153 11.66 3.67 0.69
N TYR A 154 11.16 3.85 -0.53
CA TYR A 154 10.60 2.79 -1.38
C TYR A 154 11.45 2.53 -2.61
N ASP A 155 11.35 1.31 -3.13
CA ASP A 155 11.97 0.94 -4.40
C ASP A 155 11.33 1.67 -5.59
N ASP A 156 12.05 1.71 -6.71
CA ASP A 156 11.59 2.33 -7.94
C ASP A 156 10.39 1.58 -8.52
N TRP A 157 9.24 2.26 -8.55
CA TRP A 157 7.98 1.74 -9.04
C TRP A 157 8.03 1.33 -10.51
N THR A 158 8.90 1.94 -11.32
CA THR A 158 8.98 1.71 -12.77
C THR A 158 9.37 0.28 -13.07
N LYS A 159 10.43 -0.22 -12.41
CA LYS A 159 10.93 -1.60 -12.60
C LYS A 159 9.94 -2.62 -12.05
N ALA A 160 9.37 -2.35 -10.88
CA ALA A 160 8.37 -3.21 -10.27
C ALA A 160 7.13 -3.37 -11.16
N PHE A 161 6.64 -2.26 -11.73
CA PHE A 161 5.49 -2.27 -12.63
C PHE A 161 5.78 -2.99 -13.94
N GLN A 162 6.98 -2.79 -14.52
CA GLN A 162 7.43 -3.55 -15.69
C GLN A 162 7.43 -5.06 -15.41
N GLY A 163 8.01 -5.49 -14.28
CA GLY A 163 8.02 -6.90 -13.89
C GLY A 163 6.60 -7.47 -13.73
N TYR A 164 5.72 -6.77 -13.02
CA TYR A 164 4.30 -7.14 -12.89
C TYR A 164 3.60 -7.33 -14.24
N ARG A 165 3.83 -6.42 -15.20
CA ARG A 165 3.18 -6.43 -16.52
C ARG A 165 3.77 -7.50 -17.46
N ASP A 166 5.09 -7.62 -17.49
CA ASP A 166 5.80 -8.35 -18.55
C ASP A 166 6.08 -9.82 -18.18
N ASP A 167 6.32 -10.12 -16.89
CA ASP A 167 6.61 -11.49 -16.44
C ASP A 167 5.50 -12.50 -16.76
N PRO A 168 4.20 -12.20 -16.54
CA PRO A 168 3.13 -13.16 -16.81
C PRO A 168 3.05 -13.57 -18.28
N ILE A 169 3.25 -12.61 -19.19
CA ILE A 169 3.24 -12.86 -20.64
C ILE A 169 4.44 -13.71 -21.04
N ARG A 170 5.63 -13.37 -20.53
CA ARG A 170 6.86 -14.11 -20.80
C ARG A 170 6.78 -15.54 -20.28
N VAL A 171 6.40 -15.74 -19.02
CA VAL A 171 6.27 -17.06 -18.39
C VAL A 171 5.18 -17.88 -19.08
N GLY A 172 4.05 -17.25 -19.43
CA GLY A 172 3.00 -17.89 -20.19
C GLY A 172 3.47 -18.39 -21.56
N ALA A 173 4.20 -17.56 -22.31
CA ALA A 173 4.77 -17.95 -23.60
C ALA A 173 5.74 -19.13 -23.48
N MET A 174 6.61 -19.15 -22.47
CA MET A 174 7.52 -20.27 -22.21
C MET A 174 6.75 -21.56 -21.89
N ALA A 175 5.74 -21.49 -21.03
CA ALA A 175 4.91 -22.65 -20.69
C ALA A 175 4.17 -23.22 -21.91
N LEU A 176 3.67 -22.36 -22.81
CA LEU A 176 3.07 -22.79 -24.07
C LEU A 176 4.07 -23.50 -24.98
N GLN A 177 5.32 -23.03 -25.06
CA GLN A 177 6.39 -23.69 -25.82
C GLN A 177 6.74 -25.07 -25.26
N GLU A 178 6.62 -25.26 -23.95
CA GLU A 178 6.77 -26.56 -23.28
C GLU A 178 5.55 -27.48 -23.47
N GLY A 179 4.56 -27.09 -24.28
CA GLY A 179 3.35 -27.88 -24.55
C GLY A 179 2.31 -27.84 -23.42
N LYS A 180 2.47 -26.97 -22.41
CA LYS A 180 1.48 -26.80 -21.34
C LYS A 180 0.30 -25.98 -21.85
N ARG A 181 -0.90 -26.29 -21.35
CA ARG A 181 -2.04 -25.36 -21.42
C ARG A 181 -1.98 -24.43 -20.22
N ILE A 182 -2.26 -23.15 -20.44
CA ILE A 182 -2.19 -22.14 -19.37
C ILE A 182 -3.47 -21.31 -19.30
N VAL A 183 -3.69 -20.74 -18.13
CA VAL A 183 -4.68 -19.68 -17.88
C VAL A 183 -3.94 -18.51 -17.23
N ILE A 184 -4.15 -17.30 -17.75
CA ILE A 184 -3.68 -16.07 -17.13
C ILE A 184 -4.90 -15.35 -16.54
N THR A 185 -4.90 -15.18 -15.23
CA THR A 185 -5.94 -14.46 -14.50
C THR A 185 -5.39 -13.14 -14.02
N SER A 186 -6.05 -12.03 -14.38
CA SER A 186 -5.74 -10.69 -13.86
C SER A 186 -6.96 -10.13 -13.14
N THR A 187 -6.77 -9.58 -11.95
CA THR A 187 -7.83 -9.02 -11.11
C THR A 187 -7.27 -7.92 -10.21
N ASP A 188 -8.13 -7.01 -9.77
CA ASP A 188 -7.82 -5.98 -8.76
C ASP A 188 -8.76 -6.12 -7.54
N VAL A 189 -8.41 -5.48 -6.43
CA VAL A 189 -9.28 -5.37 -5.25
C VAL A 189 -10.01 -4.02 -5.26
N ALA A 190 -11.32 -4.07 -5.47
CA ALA A 190 -12.14 -2.87 -5.58
C ALA A 190 -12.05 -2.00 -4.31
N SER A 191 -11.73 -0.71 -4.49
CA SER A 191 -11.63 0.28 -3.41
C SER A 191 -10.68 -0.13 -2.28
N PHE A 192 -9.60 -0.85 -2.61
CA PHE A 192 -8.72 -1.51 -1.63
C PHE A 192 -8.33 -0.66 -0.42
N PHE A 193 -7.79 0.53 -0.63
CA PHE A 193 -7.37 1.42 0.46
C PHE A 193 -8.53 1.83 1.37
N ASP A 194 -9.73 1.98 0.81
CA ASP A 194 -10.94 2.35 1.57
C ASP A 194 -11.54 1.15 2.31
N SER A 195 -11.28 -0.09 1.88
CA SER A 195 -11.83 -1.32 2.50
C SER A 195 -10.92 -1.96 3.55
N LEU A 196 -9.65 -1.54 3.65
CA LEU A 196 -8.69 -2.10 4.59
C LEU A 196 -9.01 -1.71 6.04
N ASN A 197 -9.35 -2.66 6.90
CA ASN A 197 -9.45 -2.41 8.34
C ASN A 197 -8.04 -2.42 8.98
N PRO A 198 -7.45 -1.28 9.39
CA PRO A 198 -6.08 -1.27 9.87
C PRO A 198 -5.89 -1.83 11.29
N SER A 199 -6.97 -2.21 12.01
CA SER A 199 -6.87 -2.79 13.34
C SER A 199 -6.10 -4.11 13.37
N PHE A 200 -6.01 -4.82 12.23
CA PHE A 200 -5.25 -6.08 12.12
C PHE A 200 -3.79 -5.93 12.55
N LEU A 201 -3.20 -4.75 12.38
CA LEU A 201 -1.83 -4.45 12.80
C LEU A 201 -1.60 -4.63 14.31
N LEU A 202 -2.68 -4.56 15.11
CA LEU A 202 -2.63 -4.76 16.56
C LEU A 202 -3.14 -6.13 17.00
N GLU A 203 -3.60 -6.98 16.08
CA GLU A 203 -4.09 -8.31 16.39
C GLU A 203 -2.97 -9.24 16.88
N LYS A 204 -3.34 -10.17 17.77
CA LYS A 204 -2.38 -11.09 18.38
C LYS A 204 -1.68 -11.99 17.34
N SER A 205 -2.44 -12.47 16.35
CA SER A 205 -1.96 -13.30 15.24
C SER A 205 -0.93 -12.57 14.39
N PHE A 206 -1.25 -11.35 13.96
CA PHE A 206 -0.35 -10.52 13.16
C PHE A 206 0.92 -10.16 13.93
N ILE A 207 0.79 -9.74 15.20
CA ILE A 207 1.94 -9.45 16.06
C ILE A 207 2.84 -10.67 16.24
N ALA A 208 2.29 -11.88 16.34
CA ALA A 208 3.08 -13.10 16.44
C ALA A 208 3.93 -13.32 15.19
N GLN A 209 3.33 -13.21 14.00
CA GLN A 209 4.05 -13.30 12.72
C GLN A 209 5.15 -12.23 12.61
N LEU A 210 4.83 -10.99 12.99
CA LEU A 210 5.78 -9.88 12.95
C LEU A 210 6.98 -10.10 13.88
N ARG A 211 6.74 -10.66 15.08
CA ARG A 211 7.81 -11.01 16.03
C ARG A 211 8.68 -12.14 15.52
N GLU A 212 8.08 -13.16 14.91
CA GLU A 212 8.80 -14.26 14.29
C GLU A 212 9.69 -13.74 13.16
N ALA A 213 9.14 -12.93 12.25
CA ALA A 213 9.90 -12.30 11.17
C ALA A 213 11.06 -11.45 11.69
N ALA A 214 10.82 -10.63 12.73
CA ALA A 214 11.89 -9.85 13.35
C ALA A 214 12.98 -10.73 14.01
N SER A 215 12.59 -11.85 14.62
CA SER A 215 13.52 -12.81 15.22
C SER A 215 14.39 -13.49 14.16
N GLN A 216 13.81 -13.88 13.02
CA GLN A 216 14.53 -14.48 11.89
C GLN A 216 15.56 -13.51 11.30
N LEU A 217 15.27 -12.20 11.33
CA LEU A 217 16.20 -11.15 10.95
C LEU A 217 17.28 -10.84 12.01
N GLY A 218 17.25 -11.51 13.17
CA GLY A 218 18.18 -11.26 14.28
C GLY A 218 17.98 -9.89 14.95
N ARG A 219 16.78 -9.31 14.88
CA ARG A 219 16.51 -7.98 15.42
C ARG A 219 15.84 -8.01 16.78
N SER A 220 16.23 -7.06 17.63
CA SER A 220 15.45 -6.71 18.79
C SER A 220 14.16 -6.02 18.34
N PHE A 221 13.01 -6.62 18.67
CA PHE A 221 11.69 -6.06 18.39
C PHE A 221 10.99 -5.69 19.69
N SER A 222 10.77 -4.39 19.91
CA SER A 222 10.06 -3.90 21.09
C SER A 222 8.55 -3.91 20.84
N LEU A 223 7.88 -4.93 21.38
CA LEU A 223 6.42 -5.06 21.27
C LEU A 223 5.66 -3.87 21.87
N SER A 224 6.12 -3.36 23.01
CA SER A 224 5.48 -2.20 23.66
C SER A 224 5.57 -0.96 22.79
N ARG A 225 6.76 -0.67 22.24
CA ARG A 225 6.95 0.47 21.33
C ARG A 225 6.15 0.33 20.05
N TYR A 226 6.14 -0.86 19.44
CA TYR A 226 5.31 -1.13 18.27
C TYR A 226 3.83 -0.84 18.57
N ARG A 227 3.28 -1.40 19.66
CA ARG A 227 1.88 -1.16 20.03
C ARG A 227 1.58 0.32 20.27
N THR A 228 2.44 1.03 20.98
CA THR A 228 2.27 2.47 21.23
C THR A 228 2.30 3.27 19.92
N ALA A 229 3.31 3.03 19.08
CA ALA A 229 3.49 3.71 17.80
C ALA A 229 2.32 3.46 16.84
N THR A 230 1.96 2.18 16.68
CA THR A 230 0.88 1.74 15.79
C THR A 230 -0.46 2.28 16.29
N LYS A 231 -0.77 2.18 17.59
CA LYS A 231 -2.02 2.75 18.13
C LYS A 231 -2.11 4.25 17.87
N SER A 232 -1.03 4.98 18.09
CA SER A 232 -0.95 6.42 17.82
C SER A 232 -1.21 6.75 16.34
N LEU A 233 -0.61 5.97 15.43
CA LEU A 233 -0.84 6.10 13.98
C LEU A 233 -2.29 5.77 13.59
N LEU A 234 -2.87 4.72 14.17
CA LEU A 234 -4.24 4.31 13.87
C LEU A 234 -5.27 5.35 14.33
N ASN A 235 -5.02 6.05 15.44
CA ASN A 235 -5.85 7.19 15.85
C ASN A 235 -5.84 8.31 14.78
N LYS A 236 -4.68 8.56 14.16
CA LYS A 236 -4.56 9.52 13.06
C LYS A 236 -5.23 9.05 11.78
N TYR A 237 -5.21 7.75 11.48
CA TYR A 237 -5.99 7.21 10.37
C TYR A 237 -7.49 7.33 10.63
N GLN A 238 -7.92 7.17 11.89
CA GLN A 238 -9.30 7.42 12.26
C GLN A 238 -9.69 8.88 12.02
N GLU A 239 -8.85 9.84 12.45
CA GLU A 239 -9.02 11.27 12.15
C GLU A 239 -9.19 11.52 10.64
N PHE A 240 -8.34 10.92 9.79
CA PHE A 240 -8.50 10.98 8.33
C PHE A 240 -9.86 10.47 7.86
N ARG A 241 -10.35 9.34 8.40
CA ARG A 241 -11.65 8.79 8.01
C ARG A 241 -12.81 9.72 8.42
N TYR A 242 -12.72 10.38 9.57
CA TYR A 242 -13.67 11.43 9.97
C TYR A 242 -13.66 12.61 8.99
N LEU A 243 -12.48 13.08 8.56
CA LEU A 243 -12.34 14.12 7.52
C LEU A 243 -12.92 13.67 6.18
N ARG A 244 -12.67 12.41 5.78
CA ARG A 244 -13.23 11.84 4.55
C ARG A 244 -14.75 11.82 4.59
N ARG A 245 -15.34 11.41 5.71
CA ARG A 245 -16.79 11.41 5.92
C ARG A 245 -17.40 12.81 5.89
N SER A 246 -16.72 13.83 6.43
CA SER A 246 -17.25 15.21 6.40
C SER A 246 -17.37 15.77 4.97
N VAL A 247 -16.58 15.24 4.02
CA VAL A 247 -16.61 15.66 2.61
C VAL A 247 -17.46 14.74 1.73
N ALA A 248 -17.33 13.41 1.86
CA ALA A 248 -18.06 12.45 1.02
C ALA A 248 -19.42 12.01 1.59
N GLY A 249 -19.78 12.43 2.80
CA GLY A 249 -21.07 12.16 3.43
C GLY A 249 -21.17 10.79 4.11
N ALA A 250 -22.39 10.44 4.53
CA ALA A 250 -22.67 9.31 5.43
C ALA A 250 -22.32 7.91 4.86
N GLY A 251 -22.09 7.79 3.55
CA GLY A 251 -21.68 6.52 2.91
C GLY A 251 -20.21 6.14 3.13
N VAL A 252 -19.42 6.97 3.82
CA VAL A 252 -18.04 6.66 4.21
C VAL A 252 -18.03 5.90 5.52
N ASP A 253 -17.56 4.65 5.48
CA ASP A 253 -17.21 3.89 6.67
C ASP A 253 -16.02 4.56 7.38
N VAL A 254 -16.15 4.77 8.69
CA VAL A 254 -15.12 5.38 9.54
C VAL A 254 -14.38 4.41 10.43
N GLU A 255 -14.74 3.13 10.38
CA GLU A 255 -14.04 2.05 11.07
C GLU A 255 -12.93 1.48 10.19
N ILE A 256 -13.15 1.42 8.88
CA ILE A 256 -12.21 0.87 7.89
C ILE A 256 -11.67 1.94 6.94
N GLY A 257 -10.50 1.66 6.41
CA GLY A 257 -9.80 2.50 5.44
C GLY A 257 -8.47 3.02 5.97
N VAL A 258 -7.48 3.06 5.08
CA VAL A 258 -6.17 3.65 5.30
C VAL A 258 -5.95 4.80 4.30
N PRO A 259 -5.34 5.93 4.71
CA PRO A 259 -5.18 7.10 3.87
C PRO A 259 -4.29 6.84 2.65
N ILE A 260 -4.86 7.00 1.47
CA ILE A 260 -4.07 7.23 0.25
C ILE A 260 -3.27 8.53 0.49
N GLY A 261 -1.96 8.50 0.24
CA GLY A 261 -1.05 9.63 0.47
C GLY A 261 -0.14 9.48 1.69
N ALA A 262 -0.50 8.63 2.66
CA ALA A 262 0.39 8.26 3.77
C ALA A 262 1.46 7.27 3.29
N LEU A 263 2.70 7.41 3.76
CA LEU A 263 3.77 6.47 3.43
C LEU A 263 3.47 5.09 4.04
N THR A 264 3.15 5.07 5.34
CA THR A 264 2.89 3.84 6.10
C THR A 264 1.75 3.01 5.51
N SER A 265 0.73 3.65 4.93
CA SER A 265 -0.41 2.98 4.29
C SER A 265 0.01 2.05 3.16
N ARG A 266 1.09 2.35 2.45
CA ARG A 266 1.60 1.51 1.35
C ARG A 266 2.12 0.16 1.83
N VAL A 267 2.87 0.16 2.93
CA VAL A 267 3.38 -1.09 3.52
C VAL A 267 2.22 -1.85 4.16
N PHE A 268 1.29 -1.15 4.83
CA PHE A 268 0.13 -1.77 5.46
C PHE A 268 -0.80 -2.45 4.45
N ALA A 269 -1.04 -1.80 3.32
CA ALA A 269 -1.72 -2.39 2.17
C ALA A 269 -1.05 -3.70 1.73
N ASN A 270 0.28 -3.72 1.60
CA ASN A 270 0.98 -4.94 1.21
C ASN A 270 0.90 -6.06 2.26
N VAL A 271 1.15 -5.75 3.54
CA VAL A 271 1.13 -6.78 4.60
C VAL A 271 -0.27 -7.28 4.91
N ALA A 272 -1.32 -6.52 4.58
CA ALA A 272 -2.70 -7.00 4.68
C ALA A 272 -3.00 -8.15 3.70
N LEU A 273 -2.25 -8.25 2.60
CA LEU A 273 -2.41 -9.29 1.57
C LEU A 273 -1.32 -10.37 1.62
N SER A 274 -0.39 -10.35 2.59
CA SER A 274 0.72 -11.32 2.63
C SER A 274 0.26 -12.77 2.83
N SER A 275 -0.82 -12.97 3.59
CA SER A 275 -1.44 -14.29 3.77
C SER A 275 -2.07 -14.80 2.48
N LEU A 276 -2.70 -13.91 1.70
CA LEU A 276 -3.23 -14.21 0.37
C LEU A 276 -2.12 -14.59 -0.60
N ASP A 277 -1.00 -13.84 -0.61
CA ASP A 277 0.17 -14.15 -1.42
C ASP A 277 0.66 -15.58 -1.14
N THR A 278 0.88 -15.88 0.14
CA THR A 278 1.33 -17.20 0.60
C THR A 278 0.36 -18.31 0.18
N TYR A 279 -0.93 -18.03 0.25
CA TYR A 279 -1.97 -18.97 -0.15
C TYR A 279 -1.92 -19.27 -1.66
N ILE A 280 -1.87 -18.24 -2.50
CA ILE A 280 -1.88 -18.38 -3.97
C ILE A 280 -0.62 -19.09 -4.46
N ILE A 281 0.56 -18.70 -3.96
CA ILE A 281 1.85 -19.28 -4.36
C ILE A 281 1.89 -20.80 -4.11
N LYS A 282 1.25 -21.26 -3.03
CA LYS A 282 1.25 -22.68 -2.64
C LYS A 282 0.23 -23.52 -3.41
N ARG A 283 -0.60 -22.92 -4.27
CA ARG A 283 -1.63 -23.65 -5.00
C ARG A 283 -1.00 -24.54 -6.09
N PRO A 284 -1.46 -25.81 -6.21
CA PRO A 284 -1.06 -26.66 -7.33
C PRO A 284 -1.35 -25.99 -8.67
N GLY A 285 -0.42 -26.13 -9.62
CA GLY A 285 -0.57 -25.59 -10.97
C GLY A 285 -0.27 -24.10 -11.11
N VAL A 286 -0.09 -23.31 -10.04
CA VAL A 286 0.38 -21.92 -10.17
C VAL A 286 1.83 -21.92 -10.62
N ILE A 287 2.08 -21.33 -11.80
CA ILE A 287 3.39 -21.19 -12.42
C ILE A 287 4.04 -19.87 -12.00
N LEU A 288 3.24 -18.80 -11.95
CA LEU A 288 3.68 -17.46 -11.54
C LEU A 288 2.54 -16.75 -10.81
N TYR A 289 2.90 -16.05 -9.73
CA TYR A 289 2.05 -15.07 -9.08
C TYR A 289 2.82 -13.76 -8.92
N ARG A 290 2.22 -12.64 -9.34
CA ARG A 290 2.73 -11.29 -9.12
C ARG A 290 1.61 -10.41 -8.59
N ARG A 291 1.96 -9.53 -7.65
CA ARG A 291 1.06 -8.53 -7.09
C ARG A 291 1.73 -7.17 -7.06
N TYR A 292 1.10 -6.19 -7.69
CA TYR A 292 1.47 -4.79 -7.63
C TYR A 292 0.42 -4.05 -6.80
N VAL A 293 0.65 -3.95 -5.49
CA VAL A 293 -0.32 -3.39 -4.54
C VAL A 293 -1.61 -4.21 -4.52
N ASP A 294 -2.72 -3.72 -5.07
CA ASP A 294 -4.01 -4.40 -5.21
C ASP A 294 -4.18 -5.13 -6.55
N ASP A 295 -3.36 -4.80 -7.55
CA ASP A 295 -3.36 -5.46 -8.85
C ASP A 295 -2.69 -6.84 -8.74
N ILE A 296 -3.41 -7.90 -9.11
CA ILE A 296 -2.98 -9.30 -9.02
C ILE A 296 -2.97 -9.93 -10.41
N VAL A 297 -1.91 -10.69 -10.70
CA VAL A 297 -1.83 -11.54 -11.88
C VAL A 297 -1.29 -12.93 -11.53
N ILE A 298 -1.97 -13.95 -12.04
CA ILE A 298 -1.67 -15.37 -11.80
C ILE A 298 -1.56 -16.06 -13.15
N VAL A 299 -0.47 -16.80 -13.36
CA VAL A 299 -0.33 -17.75 -14.47
C VAL A 299 -0.42 -19.15 -13.88
N SER A 300 -1.39 -19.94 -14.32
CA SER A 300 -1.56 -21.33 -13.90
C SER A 300 -1.56 -22.29 -15.07
N ALA A 301 -1.07 -23.50 -14.86
CA ALA A 301 -1.26 -24.62 -15.76
C ALA A 301 -2.71 -25.12 -15.66
N SER A 302 -3.30 -25.45 -16.79
CA SER A 302 -4.57 -26.16 -16.88
C SER A 302 -4.30 -27.60 -17.29
N GLU A 303 -4.94 -28.57 -16.63
CA GLU A 303 -4.74 -29.97 -16.99
C GLU A 303 -5.20 -30.23 -18.44
N PRO A 304 -4.46 -31.04 -19.22
CA PRO A 304 -4.80 -31.32 -20.61
C PRO A 304 -6.20 -31.92 -20.81
N ASN A 305 -6.70 -32.64 -19.79
CA ASN A 305 -7.98 -33.34 -19.80
C ASN A 305 -9.11 -32.58 -19.09
N LEU A 306 -8.83 -31.42 -18.48
CA LEU A 306 -9.90 -30.56 -18.01
C LEU A 306 -10.56 -29.88 -19.23
N PRO A 307 -11.90 -29.78 -19.28
CA PRO A 307 -12.56 -28.95 -20.28
C PRO A 307 -12.02 -27.52 -20.22
N ALA A 308 -12.06 -26.81 -21.36
CA ALA A 308 -11.71 -25.39 -21.45
C ALA A 308 -12.25 -24.61 -20.24
N PRO A 309 -11.53 -23.60 -19.72
CA PRO A 309 -11.77 -23.03 -18.41
C PRO A 309 -13.26 -22.77 -18.19
N ARG A 310 -13.77 -23.46 -17.16
CA ARG A 310 -14.96 -23.14 -16.39
C ARG A 310 -14.99 -21.62 -16.20
N SER A 311 -16.15 -21.00 -16.43
CA SER A 311 -16.42 -19.55 -16.49
C SER A 311 -15.54 -18.67 -15.57
N ARG A 312 -15.41 -17.37 -15.89
CA ARG A 312 -14.65 -16.39 -15.06
C ARG A 312 -14.87 -16.57 -13.55
N ASP A 313 -16.12 -16.76 -13.14
CA ASP A 313 -16.49 -16.86 -11.73
C ASP A 313 -16.00 -18.17 -11.09
N GLU A 314 -15.89 -19.27 -11.84
CA GLU A 314 -15.33 -20.53 -11.37
C GLU A 314 -13.81 -20.43 -11.15
N VAL A 315 -13.09 -19.78 -12.08
CA VAL A 315 -11.65 -19.49 -11.91
C VAL A 315 -11.40 -18.61 -10.68
N LEU A 316 -12.22 -17.56 -10.49
CA LEU A 316 -12.11 -16.69 -9.33
C LEU A 316 -12.44 -17.42 -8.02
N LYS A 317 -13.49 -18.23 -7.98
CA LYS A 317 -13.81 -19.05 -6.78
C LYS A 317 -12.73 -20.06 -6.46
N GLU A 318 -12.12 -20.65 -7.48
CA GLU A 318 -11.01 -21.57 -7.30
C GLU A 318 -9.85 -20.83 -6.62
N LEU A 319 -9.36 -19.74 -7.22
CA LEU A 319 -8.19 -18.99 -6.73
C LEU A 319 -8.46 -18.23 -5.43
N PHE A 320 -9.71 -17.81 -5.20
CA PHE A 320 -10.18 -17.02 -4.07
C PHE A 320 -11.44 -17.65 -3.45
N PRO A 321 -11.30 -18.67 -2.59
CA PRO A 321 -12.44 -19.45 -2.06
C PRO A 321 -13.49 -18.62 -1.29
N GLY A 322 -13.13 -17.44 -0.76
CA GLY A 322 -14.07 -16.51 -0.12
C GLY A 322 -14.91 -15.66 -1.07
N PHE A 323 -14.65 -15.69 -2.39
CA PHE A 323 -15.32 -14.85 -3.39
C PHE A 323 -16.80 -15.20 -3.58
N ALA A 324 -17.21 -16.44 -3.30
CA ALA A 324 -18.58 -16.91 -3.52
C ALA A 324 -19.61 -16.42 -2.48
N GLU A 325 -19.17 -16.07 -1.26
CA GLU A 325 -20.08 -15.82 -0.14
C GLU A 325 -20.66 -14.39 -0.13
N GLN A 326 -20.02 -13.43 -0.82
CA GLN A 326 -20.48 -12.03 -0.84
C GLN A 326 -21.49 -11.71 -1.96
N GLY A 327 -21.61 -12.56 -2.98
CA GLY A 327 -22.57 -12.39 -4.09
C GLY A 327 -24.05 -12.50 -3.70
N LYS A 328 -24.35 -12.89 -2.45
CA LYS A 328 -25.72 -13.00 -1.91
C LYS A 328 -26.10 -11.89 -0.91
N MET A 329 -25.21 -10.95 -0.60
CA MET A 329 -25.52 -9.85 0.33
C MET A 329 -25.89 -8.52 -0.34
N ASN A 330 -25.81 -8.43 -1.67
CA ASN A 330 -26.20 -7.24 -2.43
C ASN A 330 -27.18 -7.57 -3.56
N SER A 331 -28.25 -8.32 -3.24
CA SER A 331 -29.43 -8.48 -4.10
C SER A 331 -30.67 -7.98 -3.37
#